data_AF-A0A136LJ22-F1
#
_entry.id   AF-A0A136LJ22-F1
#
_cell.length_a   1.000
_cell.length_b   1.000
_cell.length_c   1.000
_cell.angle_alpha   90.00
_cell.angle_beta   90.00
_cell.angle_gamma   90.00
#
_symmetry.space_group_name_H-M   'P 1'
#
loop_
_entity.id
_entity.type
_entity.pdbx_description
1 polymer ?
#
loop_
_entity_poly.entity_id
_entity_poly.type
_entity_poly.pdbx_seq_one_letter_code
_entity_poly.pdbx_strand_id
1 'polypeptide(L)'
;TNDAFTAALEGLGMSPVDAMADPDLLTGILSYHIIPERLQYINLTSGPSVETLEGSPVQFHLAGGVLTVNNVAVSDPDLLASNGVIHAIDGVLLPPSAAAIVPAHVRVAHLSPDSGNVDVYVNNALTLVDLPFSAVSEWLTLPAGATSIAIAPAGTSVDDAVIGPLDLTLAINSWVTVAAVGSSTAETPTLTAQIVPEDSSEIAEGNARVTFMNAIEGGSAVNVVANGRVIVSNLQFPGSYIGSDGNPNDGAFTLELPAGGYDISFTAGGATLFDLPGTTLDAGTSYLILATGTADSTLPVVSATSQ
;
A
#
# COMPACT_ATOMS: atom_id res chain seq x y z
N THR A 1 -12.13 13.34 -18.18
CA THR A 1 -13.39 13.14 -18.95
C THR A 1 -14.58 13.17 -17.98
N ASN A 2 -15.83 13.13 -18.46
CA ASN A 2 -16.99 12.99 -17.56
C ASN A 2 -16.86 11.74 -16.69
N ASP A 3 -16.42 10.62 -17.27
CA ASP A 3 -16.24 9.36 -16.56
C ASP A 3 -15.19 9.48 -15.43
N ALA A 4 -14.10 10.20 -15.66
CA ALA A 4 -13.09 10.45 -14.63
C ALA A 4 -13.64 11.28 -13.45
N PHE A 5 -14.49 12.28 -13.73
CA PHE A 5 -15.16 13.05 -12.68
C PHE A 5 -16.20 12.21 -11.93
N THR A 6 -16.96 11.37 -12.63
CA THR A 6 -17.89 10.42 -11.98
C THR A 6 -17.13 9.51 -11.02
N ALA A 7 -16.05 8.87 -11.47
CA ALA A 7 -15.24 7.99 -10.63
C ALA A 7 -14.64 8.72 -9.41
N ALA A 8 -14.17 9.96 -9.58
CA ALA A 8 -13.64 10.75 -8.48
C ALA A 8 -14.72 11.09 -7.44
N LEU A 9 -15.91 11.51 -7.89
CA LEU A 9 -17.02 11.83 -6.99
C LEU A 9 -17.58 10.58 -6.29
N GLU A 10 -17.69 9.45 -6.98
CA GLU A 10 -18.05 8.17 -6.38
C GLU A 10 -17.05 7.78 -5.29
N GLY A 11 -15.75 7.96 -5.53
CA GLY A 11 -14.72 7.76 -4.52
C GLY A 11 -14.86 8.68 -3.31
N LEU A 12 -15.32 9.92 -3.51
CA LEU A 12 -15.64 10.86 -2.42
C LEU A 12 -16.97 10.52 -1.71
N GLY A 13 -17.72 9.53 -2.19
CA GLY A 13 -19.07 9.22 -1.70
C GLY A 13 -20.09 10.33 -2.01
N MET A 14 -19.84 11.14 -3.05
CA MET A 14 -20.66 12.28 -3.42
C MET A 14 -21.43 12.03 -4.72
N SER A 15 -22.69 12.45 -4.76
CA SER A 15 -23.41 12.52 -6.04
C SER A 15 -22.96 13.76 -6.84
N PRO A 16 -23.13 13.78 -8.17
CA PRO A 16 -22.89 14.97 -8.97
C PRO A 16 -23.69 16.19 -8.51
N VAL A 17 -24.91 15.97 -8.00
CA VAL A 17 -25.78 17.06 -7.51
C VAL A 17 -25.19 17.67 -6.23
N ASP A 18 -24.70 16.84 -5.32
CA ASP A 18 -24.09 17.30 -4.07
C ASP A 18 -22.77 18.04 -4.34
N ALA A 19 -21.95 17.51 -5.26
CA ALA A 19 -20.74 18.18 -5.70
C ALA A 19 -21.02 19.55 -6.33
N MET A 20 -22.07 19.65 -7.16
CA MET A 20 -22.50 20.94 -7.74
C MET A 20 -23.05 21.92 -6.70
N ALA A 21 -23.51 21.43 -5.55
CA ALA A 21 -23.93 22.26 -4.43
C ALA A 21 -22.76 22.76 -3.56
N ASP A 22 -21.54 22.26 -3.81
CA ASP A 22 -20.29 22.67 -3.14
C ASP A 22 -19.30 23.33 -4.13
N PRO A 23 -19.48 24.63 -4.42
CA PRO A 23 -18.61 25.35 -5.37
C PRO A 23 -17.17 25.50 -4.86
N ASP A 24 -16.95 25.46 -3.55
CA ASP A 24 -15.61 25.59 -2.97
C ASP A 24 -14.79 24.32 -3.21
N LEU A 25 -15.39 23.14 -2.99
CA LEU A 25 -14.81 21.85 -3.35
C LEU A 25 -14.44 21.78 -4.83
N LEU A 26 -15.38 22.14 -5.72
CA LEU A 26 -15.15 22.11 -7.16
C LEU A 26 -14.05 23.10 -7.58
N THR A 27 -14.02 24.28 -6.98
CA THR A 27 -12.98 25.28 -7.23
C THR A 27 -11.62 24.76 -6.79
N GLY A 28 -11.53 24.14 -5.61
CA GLY A 28 -10.31 23.49 -5.13
C GLY A 28 -9.82 22.40 -6.08
N ILE A 29 -10.70 21.47 -6.47
CA ILE A 29 -10.35 20.40 -7.42
C ILE A 29 -9.84 20.98 -8.74
N LEU A 30 -10.55 21.93 -9.34
CA LEU A 30 -10.17 22.49 -10.63
C LEU A 30 -8.86 23.31 -10.56
N SER A 31 -8.67 24.09 -9.50
CA SER A 31 -7.43 24.86 -9.31
C SER A 31 -6.22 23.97 -9.00
N TYR A 32 -6.43 22.79 -8.41
CA TYR A 32 -5.37 21.80 -8.19
C TYR A 32 -4.83 21.18 -9.50
N HIS A 33 -5.57 21.29 -10.61
CA HIS A 33 -5.11 20.86 -11.94
C HIS A 33 -4.36 21.96 -12.71
N ILE A 34 -4.17 23.14 -12.12
CA ILE A 34 -3.53 24.28 -12.78
C ILE A 34 -2.21 24.54 -12.09
N ILE A 35 -1.12 24.58 -12.86
CA ILE A 35 0.18 25.06 -12.40
C ILE A 35 0.36 26.50 -12.93
N PRO A 36 0.71 27.49 -12.09
CA PRO A 36 0.87 28.89 -12.52
C PRO A 36 2.16 29.14 -13.33
N GLU A 37 2.75 28.08 -13.88
CA GLU A 37 3.95 28.07 -14.70
C GLU A 37 3.69 27.38 -16.03
N ARG A 38 4.45 27.74 -17.06
CA ARG A 38 4.36 27.10 -18.37
C ARG A 38 5.39 25.97 -18.45
N LEU A 39 4.95 24.75 -18.15
CA LEU A 39 5.78 23.55 -18.21
C LEU A 39 5.43 22.71 -19.44
N GLN A 40 6.43 22.43 -20.27
CA GLN A 40 6.33 21.45 -21.36
C GLN A 40 6.80 20.09 -20.86
N TYR A 41 6.53 19.02 -21.61
CA TYR A 41 6.95 17.66 -21.28
C TYR A 41 8.45 17.57 -20.98
N ILE A 42 9.27 18.32 -21.72
CA ILE A 42 10.73 18.37 -21.50
C ILE A 42 11.12 18.94 -20.13
N ASN A 43 10.22 19.67 -19.47
CA ASN A 43 10.38 20.19 -18.11
C ASN A 43 9.83 19.23 -17.04
N LEU A 44 9.01 18.25 -17.43
CA LEU A 44 8.36 17.29 -16.54
C LEU A 44 9.25 16.05 -16.41
N THR A 45 10.18 16.10 -15.48
CA THR A 45 11.02 14.96 -15.09
C THR A 45 10.64 14.47 -13.70
N SER A 46 11.06 13.26 -13.33
CA SER A 46 11.09 12.84 -11.92
C SER A 46 11.87 13.88 -11.11
N GLY A 47 11.23 14.52 -10.12
CA GLY A 47 11.79 15.73 -9.54
C GLY A 47 11.00 16.33 -8.37
N PRO A 48 11.33 17.57 -7.97
CA PRO A 48 10.66 18.25 -6.86
C PRO A 48 9.18 18.49 -7.18
N SER A 49 8.38 18.58 -6.14
CA SER A 49 6.96 18.86 -6.26
C SER A 49 6.72 20.29 -6.77
N VAL A 50 5.71 20.47 -7.61
CA VAL A 50 5.35 21.76 -8.24
C VAL A 50 4.08 22.30 -7.61
N GLU A 51 4.10 23.56 -7.18
CA GLU A 51 2.93 24.22 -6.57
C GLU A 51 1.82 24.42 -7.61
N THR A 52 0.58 24.07 -7.23
CA THR A 52 -0.60 24.31 -8.07
C THR A 52 -1.22 25.67 -7.75
N LEU A 53 -2.21 26.10 -8.53
CA LEU A 53 -2.98 27.31 -8.26
C LEU A 53 -3.80 27.19 -6.97
N GLU A 54 -4.16 25.98 -6.56
CA GLU A 54 -4.79 25.71 -5.26
C GLU A 54 -3.82 25.93 -4.09
N GLY A 55 -2.51 25.82 -4.32
CA GLY A 55 -1.43 26.02 -3.35
C GLY A 55 -0.81 24.72 -2.85
N SER A 56 -1.52 23.59 -2.91
CA SER A 56 -0.93 22.28 -2.64
C SER A 56 -0.06 21.83 -3.81
N PRO A 57 1.06 21.14 -3.59
CA PRO A 57 1.93 20.74 -4.68
C PRO A 57 1.50 19.42 -5.32
N VAL A 58 1.96 19.17 -6.55
CA VAL A 58 1.85 17.90 -7.28
C VAL A 58 3.25 17.37 -7.60
N GLN A 59 3.40 16.06 -7.68
CA GLN A 59 4.68 15.42 -8.01
C GLN A 59 4.59 14.70 -9.34
N PHE A 60 5.59 14.94 -10.20
CA PHE A 60 5.75 14.22 -11.45
C PHE A 60 6.73 13.06 -11.28
N HIS A 61 6.41 11.93 -11.91
CA HIS A 61 7.27 10.76 -11.96
C HIS A 61 7.32 10.19 -13.38
N LEU A 62 8.52 10.01 -13.90
CA LEU A 62 8.80 9.43 -15.22
C LEU A 62 9.59 8.14 -15.03
N ALA A 63 8.95 6.99 -15.28
CA ALA A 63 9.56 5.67 -15.24
C ALA A 63 9.09 4.83 -16.43
N GLY A 64 10.00 4.08 -17.06
CA GLY A 64 9.66 3.22 -18.19
C GLY A 64 9.05 3.93 -19.40
N GLY A 65 9.22 5.26 -19.52
CA GLY A 65 8.58 6.08 -20.56
C GLY A 65 7.14 6.50 -20.27
N VAL A 66 6.61 6.16 -19.09
CA VAL A 66 5.29 6.60 -18.61
C VAL A 66 5.48 7.78 -17.67
N LEU A 67 4.91 8.93 -18.03
CA LEU A 67 4.84 10.10 -17.17
C LEU A 67 3.55 10.03 -16.33
N THR A 68 3.68 10.25 -15.03
CA THR A 68 2.57 10.34 -14.09
C THR A 68 2.66 11.61 -13.27
N VAL A 69 1.51 12.08 -12.78
CA VAL A 69 1.37 13.16 -11.79
C VAL A 69 0.53 12.64 -10.62
N ASN A 70 1.09 12.61 -9.41
CA ASN A 70 0.48 11.95 -8.24
C ASN A 70 -0.08 10.55 -8.58
N ASN A 71 0.71 9.74 -9.30
CA ASN A 71 0.34 8.40 -9.79
C ASN A 71 -0.77 8.33 -10.86
N VAL A 72 -1.30 9.46 -11.33
CA VAL A 72 -2.23 9.51 -12.47
C VAL A 72 -1.42 9.66 -13.76
N ALA A 73 -1.64 8.77 -14.72
CA ALA A 73 -0.92 8.80 -16.00
C ALA A 73 -1.23 10.07 -16.81
N VAL A 74 -0.20 10.65 -17.41
CA VAL A 74 -0.31 11.71 -18.41
C VAL A 74 -0.42 11.05 -19.78
N SER A 75 -1.61 11.09 -20.38
CA SER A 75 -1.92 10.38 -21.63
C SER A 75 -1.60 11.18 -22.90
N ASP A 76 -1.69 12.52 -22.84
CA ASP A 76 -1.39 13.38 -23.98
C ASP A 76 -0.70 14.67 -23.52
N PRO A 77 0.65 14.69 -23.47
CA PRO A 77 1.39 15.86 -23.06
C PRO A 77 1.56 16.89 -24.20
N ASP A 78 1.88 18.13 -23.83
CA ASP A 78 2.25 19.22 -24.76
C ASP A 78 1.15 19.69 -25.74
N LEU A 79 -0.12 19.59 -25.35
CA LEU A 79 -1.22 20.19 -26.11
C LEU A 79 -1.17 21.73 -25.99
N LEU A 80 -0.78 22.39 -27.08
CA LEU A 80 -0.66 23.85 -27.10
C LEU A 80 -2.02 24.54 -27.01
N ALA A 81 -2.17 25.41 -26.01
CA ALA A 81 -3.34 26.26 -25.81
C ALA A 81 -2.98 27.74 -26.01
N SER A 82 -4.01 28.59 -26.14
CA SER A 82 -3.82 30.04 -26.31
C SER A 82 -3.14 30.71 -25.11
N ASN A 83 -3.29 30.13 -23.92
CA ASN A 83 -2.83 30.66 -22.64
C ASN A 83 -1.81 29.76 -21.92
N GLY A 84 -1.33 28.68 -22.55
CA GLY A 84 -0.44 27.75 -21.88
C GLY A 84 -0.24 26.42 -22.61
N VAL A 85 0.04 25.39 -21.83
CA VAL A 85 0.23 24.01 -22.28
C VAL A 85 -0.73 23.14 -21.46
N ILE A 86 -1.47 22.26 -22.14
CA ILE A 86 -2.34 21.29 -21.51
C ILE A 86 -1.62 19.94 -21.56
N HIS A 87 -1.63 19.24 -20.43
CA HIS A 87 -1.24 17.83 -20.34
C HIS A 87 -2.51 17.06 -19.97
N ALA A 88 -3.01 16.23 -20.88
CA ALA A 88 -4.16 15.39 -20.57
C ALA A 88 -3.73 14.26 -19.62
N ILE A 89 -4.58 13.97 -18.63
CA ILE A 89 -4.36 12.92 -17.63
C ILE A 89 -5.54 11.95 -17.62
N ASP A 90 -5.26 10.71 -17.23
CA ASP A 90 -6.24 9.62 -17.17
C ASP A 90 -6.97 9.55 -15.82
N GLY A 91 -7.33 10.71 -15.25
CA GLY A 91 -7.98 10.79 -13.96
C GLY A 91 -8.31 12.22 -13.53
N VAL A 92 -8.75 12.36 -12.28
CA VAL A 92 -8.94 13.65 -11.60
C VAL A 92 -8.01 13.65 -10.39
N LEU A 93 -7.17 14.67 -10.28
CA LEU A 93 -6.37 14.93 -9.10
C LEU A 93 -7.25 15.51 -8.00
N LEU A 94 -7.22 14.90 -6.82
CA LEU A 94 -7.88 15.44 -5.65
C LEU A 94 -6.86 16.23 -4.82
N PRO A 95 -7.15 17.51 -4.48
CA PRO A 95 -6.30 18.23 -3.55
C PRO A 95 -6.32 17.52 -2.18
N PRO A 96 -5.25 17.62 -1.38
CA PRO A 96 -5.17 16.95 -0.07
C PRO A 96 -6.37 17.24 0.84
N SER A 97 -6.88 18.47 0.81
CA SER A 97 -8.07 18.89 1.55
C SER A 97 -9.33 18.13 1.16
N ALA A 98 -9.53 17.87 -0.14
CA ALA A 98 -10.66 17.09 -0.64
C ALA A 98 -10.46 15.59 -0.38
N ALA A 99 -9.25 15.06 -0.50
CA ALA A 99 -8.98 13.65 -0.18
C ALA A 99 -9.22 13.35 1.31
N ALA A 100 -8.79 14.26 2.21
CA ALA A 100 -8.87 14.08 3.65
C ALA A 100 -10.29 14.01 4.22
N ILE A 101 -11.34 14.27 3.43
CA ILE A 101 -12.74 14.08 3.87
C ILE A 101 -13.14 12.59 3.86
N VAL A 102 -12.39 11.75 3.13
CA VAL A 102 -12.66 10.31 3.00
C VAL A 102 -11.68 9.52 3.85
N PRO A 103 -12.11 8.45 4.53
CA PRO A 103 -11.19 7.58 5.26
C PRO A 103 -10.30 6.77 4.32
N ALA A 104 -9.13 6.43 4.83
CA ALA A 104 -8.28 5.34 4.41
C ALA A 104 -7.96 4.47 5.64
N HIS A 105 -7.51 3.25 5.40
CA HIS A 105 -7.28 2.26 6.45
C HIS A 105 -5.84 1.77 6.41
N VAL A 106 -5.20 1.77 7.57
CA VAL A 106 -3.83 1.26 7.72
C VAL A 106 -3.78 0.27 8.87
N ARG A 107 -3.08 -0.85 8.70
CA ARG A 107 -2.68 -1.71 9.82
C ARG A 107 -1.19 -1.96 9.79
N VAL A 108 -0.64 -2.36 10.93
CA VAL A 108 0.77 -2.71 11.05
C VAL A 108 0.93 -4.19 11.34
N ALA A 109 1.76 -4.87 10.56
CA ALA A 109 2.20 -6.24 10.83
C ALA A 109 3.64 -6.20 11.34
N HIS A 110 3.87 -6.63 12.59
CA HIS A 110 5.23 -6.70 13.14
C HIS A 110 5.83 -8.07 12.90
N LEU A 111 6.71 -8.17 11.90
CA LEU A 111 7.27 -9.41 11.38
C LEU A 111 8.80 -9.47 11.51
N SER A 112 9.41 -8.54 12.27
CA SER A 112 10.84 -8.60 12.57
C SER A 112 11.09 -9.47 13.81
N PRO A 113 11.79 -10.62 13.67
CA PRO A 113 11.89 -11.64 14.72
C PRO A 113 12.75 -11.25 15.92
N ASP A 114 13.55 -10.19 15.80
CA ASP A 114 14.59 -9.84 16.78
C ASP A 114 14.51 -8.39 17.29
N SER A 115 13.48 -7.63 16.89
CA SER A 115 13.33 -6.22 17.26
C SER A 115 12.58 -5.98 18.59
N GLY A 116 12.18 -7.04 19.31
CA GLY A 116 11.33 -6.92 20.50
C GLY A 116 9.94 -6.41 20.16
N ASN A 117 9.18 -5.93 21.15
CA ASN A 117 7.90 -5.28 20.90
C ASN A 117 8.12 -3.85 20.38
N VAL A 118 7.17 -3.33 19.60
CA VAL A 118 7.29 -2.02 18.97
C VAL A 118 6.09 -1.12 19.26
N ASP A 119 6.35 0.18 19.31
CA ASP A 119 5.35 1.24 19.30
C ASP A 119 5.23 1.82 17.89
N VAL A 120 4.02 2.16 17.47
CA VAL A 120 3.75 2.78 16.16
C VAL A 120 3.24 4.19 16.36
N TYR A 121 3.87 5.12 15.69
CA TYR A 121 3.55 6.54 15.66
C TYR A 121 2.95 6.91 14.32
N VAL A 122 1.79 7.56 14.34
CA VAL A 122 1.15 8.15 13.15
C VAL A 122 1.21 9.66 13.30
N ASN A 123 1.80 10.37 12.33
CA ASN A 123 2.00 11.82 12.41
C ASN A 123 2.67 12.26 13.73
N ASN A 124 3.70 11.52 14.14
CA ASN A 124 4.44 11.67 15.40
C ASN A 124 3.64 11.43 16.69
N ALA A 125 2.37 11.01 16.60
CA ALA A 125 1.55 10.65 17.76
C ALA A 125 1.57 9.13 17.98
N LEU A 126 1.88 8.71 19.21
CA LEU A 126 1.82 7.30 19.61
C LEU A 126 0.40 6.76 19.41
N THR A 127 0.26 5.75 18.57
CA THR A 127 -1.04 5.24 18.09
C THR A 127 -1.23 3.76 18.39
N LEU A 128 -0.20 2.93 18.21
CA LEU A 128 -0.19 1.54 18.67
C LEU A 128 0.93 1.37 19.70
N VAL A 129 0.63 0.67 20.78
CA VAL A 129 1.55 0.47 21.91
C VAL A 129 1.85 -1.00 22.05
N ASP A 130 3.12 -1.33 22.24
CA ASP A 130 3.58 -2.66 22.63
C ASP A 130 3.12 -3.77 21.66
N LEU A 131 3.15 -3.51 20.35
CA LEU A 131 2.80 -4.49 19.33
C LEU A 131 3.87 -5.59 19.31
N PRO A 132 3.53 -6.86 19.62
CA PRO A 132 4.51 -7.93 19.71
C PRO A 132 4.88 -8.48 18.34
N PHE A 133 6.04 -9.15 18.26
CA PHE A 133 6.40 -9.93 17.07
C PHE A 133 5.30 -10.93 16.72
N SER A 134 5.07 -11.12 15.41
CA SER A 134 4.02 -11.94 14.78
C SER A 134 2.59 -11.40 14.91
N ALA A 135 2.38 -10.23 15.50
CA ALA A 135 1.07 -9.60 15.54
C ALA A 135 0.78 -8.77 14.29
N VAL A 136 -0.49 -8.78 13.88
CA VAL A 136 -1.08 -7.85 12.92
C VAL A 136 -2.09 -7.01 13.70
N SER A 137 -1.95 -5.69 13.66
CA SER A 137 -2.85 -4.79 14.38
C SER A 137 -4.26 -4.81 13.79
N GLU A 138 -5.21 -4.31 14.56
CA GLU A 138 -6.48 -3.86 14.01
C GLU A 138 -6.25 -2.72 13.01
N TRP A 139 -7.26 -2.50 12.15
CA TRP A 139 -7.26 -1.40 11.19
C TRP A 139 -7.40 -0.04 11.91
N LEU A 140 -6.48 0.87 11.59
CA LEU A 140 -6.55 2.28 11.92
C LEU A 140 -7.27 3.02 10.80
N THR A 141 -8.31 3.76 11.14
CA THR A 141 -8.96 4.68 10.20
C THR A 141 -8.25 6.04 10.25
N LEU A 142 -7.68 6.45 9.12
CA LEU A 142 -6.97 7.72 8.95
C LEU A 142 -7.64 8.53 7.85
N PRO A 143 -7.53 9.87 7.85
CA PRO A 143 -7.87 10.66 6.67
C PRO A 143 -7.01 10.22 5.47
N ALA A 144 -7.61 10.11 4.28
CA ALA A 144 -6.84 9.91 3.06
C ALA A 144 -5.97 11.14 2.74
N GLY A 145 -4.92 10.93 1.95
CA GLY A 145 -3.88 11.92 1.69
C GLY A 145 -2.57 11.64 2.42
N ALA A 146 -1.78 12.68 2.64
CA ALA A 146 -0.46 12.55 3.25
C ALA A 146 -0.54 12.16 4.73
N THR A 147 0.21 11.13 5.12
CA THR A 147 0.41 10.73 6.51
C THR A 147 1.83 10.24 6.71
N SER A 148 2.37 10.35 7.91
CA SER A 148 3.65 9.70 8.27
C SER A 148 3.44 8.57 9.25
N ILE A 149 4.20 7.48 9.08
CA ILE A 149 4.23 6.34 9.99
C ILE A 149 5.66 6.09 10.44
N ALA A 150 5.89 5.99 11.74
CA ALA A 150 7.18 5.60 12.31
C ALA A 150 7.00 4.45 13.30
N ILE A 151 7.98 3.56 13.37
CA ILE A 151 7.97 2.40 14.27
C ILE A 151 9.22 2.47 15.14
N ALA A 152 9.02 2.47 16.45
CA ALA A 152 10.09 2.58 17.45
C ALA A 152 10.04 1.37 18.41
N PRO A 153 11.13 1.05 19.11
CA PRO A 153 11.08 0.08 20.20
C PRO A 153 10.00 0.45 21.23
N ALA A 154 9.32 -0.55 21.81
CA ALA A 154 8.24 -0.28 22.75
C ALA A 154 8.71 0.54 23.96
N GLY A 155 7.95 1.58 24.32
CA GLY A 155 8.24 2.48 25.42
C GLY A 155 9.28 3.56 25.13
N THR A 156 9.80 3.65 23.90
CA THR A 156 10.68 4.75 23.48
C THR A 156 9.91 5.81 22.70
N SER A 157 10.54 6.95 22.40
CA SER A 157 9.91 8.05 21.68
C SER A 157 9.96 7.84 20.16
N VAL A 158 9.21 8.66 19.42
CA VAL A 158 9.30 8.70 17.94
C VAL A 158 10.69 9.09 17.44
N ASP A 159 11.48 9.84 18.23
CA ASP A 159 12.85 10.20 17.88
C ASP A 159 13.79 8.98 17.88
N ASP A 160 13.38 7.89 18.52
CA ASP A 160 14.09 6.61 18.58
C ASP A 160 13.56 5.61 17.52
N ALA A 161 12.75 6.08 16.55
CA ALA A 161 12.20 5.23 15.50
C ALA A 161 13.30 4.55 14.69
N VAL A 162 13.15 3.24 14.52
CA VAL A 162 14.07 2.38 13.74
C VAL A 162 13.56 2.17 12.32
N ILE A 163 12.28 2.41 12.08
CA ILE A 163 11.66 2.47 10.76
C ILE A 163 10.90 3.80 10.65
N GLY A 164 11.15 4.53 9.57
CA GLY A 164 10.47 5.79 9.27
C GLY A 164 11.17 7.05 9.81
N PRO A 165 10.51 8.23 9.74
CA PRO A 165 9.14 8.41 9.27
C PRO A 165 8.98 7.98 7.81
N LEU A 166 7.95 7.16 7.57
CA LEU A 166 7.52 6.72 6.25
C LEU A 166 6.45 7.70 5.78
N ASP A 167 6.79 8.56 4.84
CA ASP A 167 5.82 9.47 4.23
C ASP A 167 4.99 8.68 3.21
N LEU A 168 3.70 8.49 3.53
CA LEU A 168 2.74 7.78 2.70
C LEU A 168 1.71 8.76 2.15
N THR A 169 1.26 8.49 0.92
CA THR A 169 0.05 9.11 0.37
C THR A 169 -1.02 8.05 0.27
N LEU A 170 -1.99 8.08 1.19
CA LEU A 170 -3.11 7.15 1.21
C LEU A 170 -4.16 7.59 0.20
N ALA A 171 -4.53 6.70 -0.73
CA ALA A 171 -5.66 6.96 -1.60
C ALA A 171 -6.97 6.91 -0.82
N ILE A 172 -8.00 7.61 -1.32
CA ILE A 172 -9.35 7.56 -0.75
C ILE A 172 -9.87 6.12 -0.72
N ASN A 173 -10.54 5.72 0.37
CA ASN A 173 -11.04 4.36 0.60
C ASN A 173 -9.99 3.24 0.48
N SER A 174 -8.69 3.57 0.51
CA SER A 174 -7.64 2.56 0.40
C SER A 174 -7.42 1.82 1.71
N TRP A 175 -6.84 0.63 1.58
CA TRP A 175 -6.46 -0.24 2.67
C TRP A 175 -4.99 -0.61 2.47
N VAL A 176 -4.16 -0.44 3.51
CA VAL A 176 -2.71 -0.64 3.42
C VAL A 176 -2.21 -1.39 4.63
N THR A 177 -1.47 -2.47 4.40
CA THR A 177 -0.68 -3.13 5.45
C THR A 177 0.75 -2.59 5.42
N VAL A 178 1.23 -2.09 6.55
CA VAL A 178 2.64 -1.74 6.76
C VAL A 178 3.30 -2.87 7.54
N ALA A 179 4.10 -3.68 6.85
CA ALA A 179 4.78 -4.82 7.46
C ALA A 179 6.21 -4.44 7.86
N ALA A 180 6.52 -4.40 9.15
CA ALA A 180 7.88 -4.27 9.65
C ALA A 180 8.59 -5.63 9.49
N VAL A 181 9.54 -5.73 8.55
CA VAL A 181 10.23 -6.96 8.18
C VAL A 181 11.74 -6.81 8.34
N GLY A 182 12.45 -7.93 8.36
CA GLY A 182 13.91 -7.95 8.44
C GLY A 182 14.43 -8.02 9.87
N SER A 183 15.75 -7.96 10.00
CA SER A 183 16.47 -8.10 11.26
C SER A 183 17.13 -6.78 11.67
N SER A 184 17.01 -6.44 12.95
CA SER A 184 17.73 -5.31 13.56
C SER A 184 19.13 -5.71 14.06
N THR A 185 19.36 -7.01 14.28
CA THR A 185 20.58 -7.52 14.91
C THR A 185 21.50 -8.32 13.97
N ALA A 186 21.11 -8.55 12.72
CA ALA A 186 21.94 -9.17 11.70
C ALA A 186 23.25 -8.39 11.48
N GLU A 187 24.30 -9.07 11.01
CA GLU A 187 25.60 -8.44 10.72
C GLU A 187 25.46 -7.24 9.79
N THR A 188 24.51 -7.32 8.84
CA THR A 188 24.01 -6.19 8.07
C THR A 188 22.51 -6.08 8.36
N PRO A 189 22.08 -5.07 9.15
CA PRO A 189 20.66 -4.90 9.45
C PRO A 189 19.83 -4.74 8.18
N THR A 190 18.71 -5.46 8.13
CA THR A 190 17.75 -5.49 7.01
C THR A 190 16.39 -4.92 7.40
N LEU A 191 16.24 -4.46 8.65
CA LEU A 191 15.01 -3.92 9.18
C LEU A 191 14.46 -2.80 8.28
N THR A 192 13.23 -2.98 7.80
CA THR A 192 12.54 -2.03 6.94
C THR A 192 11.02 -2.20 7.05
N ALA A 193 10.26 -1.25 6.49
CA ALA A 193 8.84 -1.43 6.24
C ALA A 193 8.60 -1.85 4.79
N GLN A 194 7.80 -2.90 4.63
CA GLN A 194 7.17 -3.24 3.37
C GLN A 194 5.74 -2.71 3.36
N ILE A 195 5.43 -1.88 2.37
CA ILE A 195 4.07 -1.36 2.15
C ILE A 195 3.35 -2.33 1.23
N VAL A 196 2.22 -2.88 1.68
CA VAL A 196 1.38 -3.81 0.93
C VAL A 196 0.02 -3.16 0.75
N PRO A 197 -0.26 -2.54 -0.41
CA PRO A 197 -1.60 -2.09 -0.75
C PRO A 197 -2.55 -3.30 -0.81
N GLU A 198 -3.65 -3.23 -0.08
CA GLU A 198 -4.65 -4.27 -0.12
C GLU A 198 -5.59 -4.04 -1.30
N ASP A 199 -5.96 -5.12 -1.97
CA ASP A 199 -7.00 -5.08 -2.98
C ASP A 199 -8.36 -4.98 -2.27
N SER A 200 -9.04 -3.87 -2.49
CA SER A 200 -10.38 -3.53 -1.95
C SER A 200 -11.48 -3.61 -3.00
N SER A 201 -11.19 -4.19 -4.18
CA SER A 201 -12.23 -4.46 -5.18
C SER A 201 -13.23 -5.50 -4.67
N GLU A 202 -14.44 -5.51 -5.24
CA GLU A 202 -15.46 -6.51 -4.91
C GLU A 202 -14.90 -7.93 -5.12
N ILE A 203 -15.08 -8.79 -4.11
CA ILE A 203 -14.70 -10.20 -4.19
C ILE A 203 -15.77 -10.95 -4.96
N ALA A 204 -15.38 -11.79 -5.92
CA ALA A 204 -16.35 -12.56 -6.70
C ALA A 204 -17.24 -13.44 -5.81
N GLU A 205 -18.52 -13.57 -6.18
CA GLU A 205 -19.49 -14.34 -5.40
C GLU A 205 -18.99 -15.77 -5.12
N GLY A 206 -19.00 -16.16 -3.84
CA GLY A 206 -18.55 -17.46 -3.39
C GLY A 206 -17.03 -17.61 -3.24
N ASN A 207 -16.24 -16.56 -3.50
CA ASN A 207 -14.79 -16.55 -3.26
C ASN A 207 -14.42 -15.85 -1.95
N ALA A 208 -13.22 -16.16 -1.47
CA ALA A 208 -12.44 -15.39 -0.52
C ALA A 208 -11.22 -14.80 -1.25
N ARG A 209 -10.70 -13.67 -0.77
CA ARG A 209 -9.44 -13.09 -1.23
C ARG A 209 -8.33 -13.45 -0.26
N VAL A 210 -7.17 -13.88 -0.76
CA VAL A 210 -6.04 -14.24 0.09
C VAL A 210 -4.77 -13.58 -0.42
N THR A 211 -4.14 -12.80 0.45
CA THR A 211 -2.81 -12.26 0.27
C THR A 211 -1.82 -13.14 1.02
N PHE A 212 -0.90 -13.75 0.29
CA PHE A 212 0.21 -14.51 0.86
C PHE A 212 1.44 -13.63 0.95
N MET A 213 2.17 -13.67 2.08
CA MET A 213 3.42 -12.91 2.23
C MET A 213 4.57 -13.80 2.74
N ASN A 214 5.77 -13.61 2.20
CA ASN A 214 7.00 -14.23 2.72
C ASN A 214 7.87 -13.18 3.44
N ALA A 215 7.83 -13.16 4.76
CA ALA A 215 8.63 -12.30 5.63
C ALA A 215 9.67 -13.09 6.44
N ILE A 216 10.15 -14.24 5.92
CA ILE A 216 11.19 -15.04 6.58
C ILE A 216 12.55 -14.36 6.38
N GLU A 217 13.12 -13.84 7.46
CA GLU A 217 14.41 -13.16 7.40
C GLU A 217 15.57 -14.14 7.10
N GLY A 218 16.40 -13.77 6.11
CA GLY A 218 17.46 -14.62 5.58
C GLY A 218 16.95 -15.91 4.91
N GLY A 219 15.64 -16.04 4.71
CA GLY A 219 15.00 -17.21 4.13
C GLY A 219 15.15 -17.29 2.61
N SER A 220 14.94 -18.49 2.09
CA SER A 220 14.79 -18.69 0.63
C SER A 220 13.37 -18.33 0.18
N ALA A 221 13.20 -18.21 -1.14
CA ALA A 221 11.88 -18.11 -1.74
C ALA A 221 10.97 -19.29 -1.36
N VAL A 222 9.70 -19.01 -1.14
CA VAL A 222 8.71 -20.01 -0.73
C VAL A 222 7.68 -20.26 -1.83
N ASN A 223 7.16 -21.49 -1.87
CA ASN A 223 5.93 -21.79 -2.60
C ASN A 223 4.79 -21.96 -1.59
N VAL A 224 3.60 -21.49 -1.97
CA VAL A 224 2.36 -21.77 -1.24
C VAL A 224 1.65 -22.92 -1.93
N VAL A 225 1.35 -23.95 -1.15
CA VAL A 225 0.63 -25.15 -1.57
C VAL A 225 -0.75 -25.14 -0.92
N ALA A 226 -1.79 -25.41 -1.69
CA ALA A 226 -3.14 -25.61 -1.20
C ALA A 226 -3.69 -26.94 -1.72
N ASN A 227 -4.15 -27.81 -0.81
CA ASN A 227 -4.67 -29.14 -1.13
C ASN A 227 -3.70 -29.98 -2.00
N GLY A 228 -2.40 -29.90 -1.69
CA GLY A 228 -1.33 -30.62 -2.40
C GLY A 228 -0.91 -30.01 -3.74
N ARG A 229 -1.49 -28.87 -4.16
CA ARG A 229 -1.13 -28.16 -5.40
C ARG A 229 -0.44 -26.84 -5.09
N VAL A 230 0.67 -26.55 -5.76
CA VAL A 230 1.30 -25.22 -5.73
C VAL A 230 0.34 -24.19 -6.35
N ILE A 231 -0.06 -23.19 -5.57
CA ILE A 231 -0.93 -22.08 -5.99
C ILE A 231 -0.18 -20.75 -6.14
N VAL A 232 0.92 -20.57 -5.40
CA VAL A 232 1.86 -19.46 -5.56
C VAL A 232 3.26 -20.05 -5.61
N SER A 233 4.05 -19.68 -6.61
CA SER A 233 5.43 -20.14 -6.74
C SER A 233 6.42 -19.01 -6.53
N ASN A 234 7.56 -19.34 -5.91
CA ASN A 234 8.74 -18.48 -5.84
C ASN A 234 8.48 -17.10 -5.19
N LEU A 235 7.65 -17.05 -4.15
CA LEU A 235 7.37 -15.85 -3.37
C LEU A 235 8.62 -15.45 -2.56
N GLN A 236 9.22 -14.32 -2.90
CA GLN A 236 10.48 -13.85 -2.33
C GLN A 236 10.28 -13.07 -1.03
N PHE A 237 11.35 -12.89 -0.27
CA PHE A 237 11.38 -11.88 0.78
C PHE A 237 11.31 -10.46 0.15
N PRO A 238 10.58 -9.51 0.75
CA PRO A 238 10.42 -8.15 0.24
C PRO A 238 11.75 -7.52 -0.17
N GLY A 239 11.79 -6.86 -1.33
CA GLY A 239 12.99 -6.18 -1.82
C GLY A 239 14.11 -7.09 -2.37
N SER A 240 14.02 -8.42 -2.24
CA SER A 240 15.08 -9.34 -2.68
C SER A 240 15.20 -9.48 -4.21
N TYR A 241 14.13 -9.11 -4.92
CA TYR A 241 14.08 -9.08 -6.38
C TYR A 241 13.52 -7.73 -6.82
N ILE A 242 14.21 -7.10 -7.76
CA ILE A 242 13.78 -5.87 -8.44
C ILE A 242 13.32 -6.27 -9.83
N GLY A 243 12.06 -5.96 -10.15
CA GLY A 243 11.45 -6.23 -11.44
C GLY A 243 12.14 -5.49 -12.58
N SER A 244 11.81 -5.87 -13.82
CA SER A 244 12.32 -5.18 -15.02
C SER A 244 11.82 -3.74 -15.14
N ASP A 245 10.78 -3.39 -14.39
CA ASP A 245 10.25 -2.04 -14.21
C ASP A 245 11.05 -1.21 -13.18
N GLY A 246 12.00 -1.82 -12.49
CA GLY A 246 12.82 -1.17 -11.46
C GLY A 246 12.18 -1.16 -10.07
N ASN A 247 10.99 -1.74 -9.90
CA ASN A 247 10.31 -1.79 -8.60
C ASN A 247 10.70 -3.07 -7.84
N PRO A 248 11.06 -2.98 -6.55
CA PRO A 248 11.22 -4.17 -5.72
C PRO A 248 9.89 -4.89 -5.57
N ASN A 249 9.92 -6.23 -5.58
CA ASN A 249 8.76 -7.01 -5.16
C ASN A 249 8.44 -6.72 -3.70
N ASP A 250 7.15 -6.74 -3.36
CA ASP A 250 6.63 -6.51 -2.01
C ASP A 250 6.62 -7.78 -1.15
N GLY A 251 7.14 -8.89 -1.66
CA GLY A 251 7.09 -10.20 -1.01
C GLY A 251 5.67 -10.71 -0.77
N ALA A 252 4.66 -10.12 -1.41
CA ALA A 252 3.26 -10.45 -1.27
C ALA A 252 2.64 -10.89 -2.62
N PHE A 253 1.60 -11.72 -2.54
CA PHE A 253 0.85 -12.13 -3.71
C PHE A 253 -0.61 -12.38 -3.35
N THR A 254 -1.51 -11.69 -4.05
CA THR A 254 -2.95 -11.76 -3.80
C THR A 254 -3.65 -12.57 -4.88
N LEU A 255 -4.56 -13.46 -4.47
CA LEU A 255 -5.44 -14.19 -5.37
C LEU A 255 -6.81 -14.47 -4.73
N GLU A 256 -7.82 -14.72 -5.56
CA GLU A 256 -9.12 -15.19 -5.11
C GLU A 256 -9.20 -16.72 -5.17
N LEU A 257 -9.73 -17.31 -4.10
CA LEU A 257 -9.97 -18.74 -3.96
C LEU A 257 -11.45 -18.98 -3.67
N PRO A 258 -12.07 -20.05 -4.18
CA PRO A 258 -13.39 -20.46 -3.73
C PRO A 258 -13.45 -20.58 -2.20
N ALA A 259 -14.54 -20.15 -1.58
CA ALA A 259 -14.75 -20.34 -0.16
C ALA A 259 -14.82 -21.85 0.17
N GLY A 260 -14.22 -22.25 1.28
CA GLY A 260 -14.16 -23.65 1.69
C GLY A 260 -12.95 -24.01 2.56
N GLY A 261 -12.77 -25.30 2.78
CA GLY A 261 -11.65 -25.85 3.56
C GLY A 261 -10.42 -26.13 2.70
N TYR A 262 -9.25 -25.76 3.23
CA TYR A 262 -7.95 -25.91 2.59
C TYR A 262 -6.90 -26.46 3.55
N ASP A 263 -6.08 -27.37 3.06
CA ASP A 263 -4.78 -27.67 3.66
C ASP A 263 -3.73 -26.78 2.99
N ILE A 264 -3.37 -25.68 3.67
CA ILE A 264 -2.39 -24.70 3.18
C ILE A 264 -1.02 -25.03 3.77
N SER A 265 0.04 -24.96 2.98
CA SER A 265 1.41 -25.05 3.49
C SER A 265 2.37 -24.16 2.74
N PHE A 266 3.43 -23.74 3.43
CA PHE A 266 4.55 -23.01 2.85
C PHE A 266 5.73 -23.96 2.72
N THR A 267 6.37 -23.95 1.55
CA THR A 267 7.48 -24.87 1.25
C THR A 267 8.66 -24.11 0.68
N ALA A 268 9.88 -24.54 0.99
CA ALA A 268 11.12 -24.02 0.39
C ALA A 268 12.08 -25.18 0.12
N GLY A 269 12.75 -25.17 -1.05
CA GLY A 269 13.69 -26.23 -1.42
C GLY A 269 13.09 -27.65 -1.46
N GLY A 270 11.76 -27.78 -1.58
CA GLY A 270 11.04 -29.05 -1.55
C GLY A 270 10.68 -29.56 -0.14
N ALA A 271 11.04 -28.84 0.91
CA ALA A 271 10.64 -29.13 2.29
C ALA A 271 9.47 -28.24 2.71
N THR A 272 8.56 -28.77 3.53
CA THR A 272 7.54 -27.98 4.21
C THR A 272 8.17 -27.20 5.35
N LEU A 273 7.94 -25.88 5.37
CA LEU A 273 8.32 -24.99 6.46
C LEU A 273 7.29 -25.07 7.59
N PHE A 274 6.01 -24.95 7.24
CA PHE A 274 4.88 -25.15 8.15
C PHE A 274 3.60 -25.50 7.38
N ASP A 275 2.63 -26.08 8.10
CA ASP A 275 1.31 -26.44 7.61
C ASP A 275 0.21 -25.71 8.40
N LEU A 276 -0.88 -25.37 7.70
CA LEU A 276 -2.12 -24.82 8.20
C LEU A 276 -3.28 -25.72 7.75
N PRO A 277 -3.40 -26.93 8.31
CA PRO A 277 -4.39 -27.92 7.89
C PRO A 277 -5.80 -27.48 8.27
N GLY A 278 -6.78 -27.75 7.40
CA GLY A 278 -8.19 -27.42 7.64
C GLY A 278 -8.49 -25.92 7.75
N THR A 279 -7.66 -25.06 7.16
CA THR A 279 -7.91 -23.61 7.07
C THR A 279 -9.24 -23.38 6.36
N THR A 280 -10.16 -22.66 6.99
CA THR A 280 -11.45 -22.32 6.39
C THR A 280 -11.39 -20.90 5.83
N LEU A 281 -11.72 -20.75 4.55
CA LEU A 281 -11.87 -19.48 3.88
C LEU A 281 -13.36 -19.19 3.66
N ASP A 282 -13.86 -18.12 4.25
CA ASP A 282 -15.25 -17.70 4.17
C ASP A 282 -15.48 -16.78 2.95
N ALA A 283 -16.63 -16.93 2.30
CA ALA A 283 -16.97 -16.10 1.15
C ALA A 283 -17.06 -14.61 1.54
N GLY A 284 -16.55 -13.73 0.68
CA GLY A 284 -16.50 -12.28 0.92
C GLY A 284 -15.45 -11.84 1.94
N THR A 285 -14.57 -12.73 2.40
CA THR A 285 -13.53 -12.40 3.39
C THR A 285 -12.17 -12.27 2.74
N SER A 286 -11.41 -11.25 3.13
CA SER A 286 -10.01 -11.07 2.79
C SER A 286 -9.12 -11.64 3.90
N TYR A 287 -8.11 -12.42 3.54
CA TYR A 287 -7.14 -13.02 4.46
C TYR A 287 -5.73 -12.55 4.14
N LEU A 288 -4.95 -12.26 5.16
CA LEU A 288 -3.50 -12.15 5.09
C LEU A 288 -2.89 -13.40 5.74
N ILE A 289 -2.23 -14.24 4.95
CA ILE A 289 -1.54 -15.45 5.41
C ILE A 289 -0.05 -15.27 5.14
N LEU A 290 0.75 -15.23 6.18
CA LEU A 290 2.17 -14.90 6.04
C LEU A 290 3.08 -15.93 6.73
N ALA A 291 4.27 -16.06 6.16
CA ALA A 291 5.41 -16.75 6.77
C ALA A 291 6.35 -15.70 7.36
N THR A 292 6.76 -15.85 8.62
CA THR A 292 7.74 -14.96 9.27
C THR A 292 8.74 -15.78 10.10
N GLY A 293 9.65 -15.11 10.81
CA GLY A 293 10.74 -15.71 11.56
C GLY A 293 12.08 -15.62 10.84
N THR A 294 12.93 -16.61 11.03
CA THR A 294 14.24 -16.72 10.39
C THR A 294 14.33 -17.97 9.53
N ALA A 295 15.37 -18.09 8.72
CA ALA A 295 15.64 -19.31 7.93
C ALA A 295 15.65 -20.61 8.78
N ASP A 296 16.02 -20.53 10.05
CA ASP A 296 16.11 -21.67 10.97
C ASP A 296 14.84 -21.87 11.83
N SER A 297 14.00 -20.85 11.96
CA SER A 297 12.78 -20.88 12.78
C SER A 297 11.68 -20.06 12.15
N THR A 298 10.78 -20.74 11.43
CA THR A 298 9.66 -20.12 10.73
C THR A 298 8.37 -20.23 11.52
N LEU A 299 7.49 -19.24 11.36
CA LEU A 299 6.20 -19.15 12.04
C LEU A 299 5.12 -18.68 11.06
N PRO A 300 3.93 -19.31 11.06
CA PRO A 300 2.78 -18.79 10.35
C PRO A 300 2.07 -17.67 11.12
N VAL A 301 1.52 -16.70 10.41
CA VAL A 301 0.50 -15.78 10.94
C VAL A 301 -0.67 -15.73 9.98
N VAL A 302 -1.88 -15.75 10.53
CA VAL A 302 -3.14 -15.66 9.78
C VAL A 302 -3.95 -14.51 10.37
N SER A 303 -4.31 -13.55 9.54
CA SER A 303 -5.22 -12.45 9.85
C SER A 303 -6.36 -12.44 8.85
N ALA A 304 -7.58 -12.16 9.30
CA ALA A 304 -8.77 -12.14 8.48
C ALA A 304 -9.51 -10.81 8.63
N THR A 305 -10.12 -10.33 7.55
CA THR A 305 -10.94 -9.12 7.52
C THR A 305 -12.14 -9.40 6.62
N SER A 306 -13.34 -9.42 7.20
CA SER A 306 -14.57 -9.47 6.43
C SER A 306 -14.77 -8.14 5.72
N GLN A 307 -14.95 -8.16 4.39
CA GLN A 307 -15.35 -6.98 3.63
C GLN A 307 -16.86 -6.82 3.61
#